data_AF-A0A2T5HSZ2-F1
#
_entry.id   AF-A0A2T5HSZ2-F1
#
_cell.length_a   1.000
_cell.length_b   1.000
_cell.length_c   1.000
_cell.angle_alpha   90.00
_cell.angle_beta   90.00
_cell.angle_gamma   90.00
#
_symmetry.space_group_name_H-M   'P 1'
#
loop_
_entity.id
_entity.type
_entity.pdbx_description
1 polymer ?
#
loop_
_entity_poly.entity_id
_entity_poly.type
_entity_poly.pdbx_seq_one_letter_code
_entity_poly.pdbx_strand_id
1 'polypeptide(L)'
;MGFLVDQIWTASKFLSGSTSKRIPYEIVHCLKTALASWTTGKKALITTALTQEKAYSFYFQGVNQDFYTLAKSITGVQFNCELVQIAFPQIYRHRPLLNVALYHELGHFLDFHHGIVNLSLLSIPGEQLPLPGINFNDMTSDERKIIATSHRREYFADIFAACYVGEAYKYFLDAFAKNHSGSWTHPATNDRLDLIDSLLSGTDNAIIDLFQQSLAKLGIRKLGINFAVPDVSTAFDNARPYAIQNEAELHGIFEAGTNYLKQVQIPTASINIWAKAVGEASTERIINGLVEKSIRNSMIVDRWETQ
;
A
#
# COMPACT_ATOMS: atom_id res chain seq x y z
N MET A 1 -0.55 -11.83 31.32
CA MET A 1 -1.95 -12.09 30.91
C MET A 1 -2.59 -10.90 30.18
N GLY A 2 -2.42 -9.66 30.68
CA GLY A 2 -2.96 -8.44 30.02
C GLY A 2 -2.59 -8.28 28.54
N PHE A 3 -1.30 -8.38 28.18
CA PHE A 3 -0.84 -8.30 26.78
C PHE A 3 -1.55 -9.28 25.83
N LEU A 4 -1.73 -10.54 26.25
CA LEU A 4 -2.41 -11.55 25.43
C LEU A 4 -3.89 -11.20 25.23
N VAL A 5 -4.55 -10.73 26.30
CA VAL A 5 -5.96 -10.31 26.24
C VAL A 5 -6.13 -9.11 25.31
N ASP A 6 -5.23 -8.12 25.36
CA ASP A 6 -5.27 -6.95 24.48
C ASP A 6 -5.07 -7.32 23.00
N GLN A 7 -4.15 -8.25 22.71
CA GLN A 7 -3.95 -8.77 21.35
C GLN A 7 -5.16 -9.54 20.84
N ILE A 8 -5.77 -10.40 21.68
CA ILE A 8 -7.01 -11.12 21.34
C ILE A 8 -8.17 -10.16 21.11
N TRP A 9 -8.31 -9.15 21.97
CA TRP A 9 -9.35 -8.13 21.85
C TRP A 9 -9.20 -7.33 20.55
N THR A 10 -7.97 -6.90 20.24
CA THR A 10 -7.64 -6.21 18.99
C THR A 10 -7.92 -7.10 17.78
N ALA A 11 -7.47 -8.36 17.79
CA ALA A 11 -7.78 -9.34 16.74
C ALA A 11 -9.30 -9.51 16.53
N SER A 12 -10.06 -9.62 17.62
CA SER A 12 -11.52 -9.84 17.59
C SER A 12 -12.29 -8.67 16.97
N LYS A 13 -11.84 -7.43 17.18
CA LYS A 13 -12.42 -6.24 16.54
C LYS A 13 -12.29 -6.31 15.01
N PHE A 14 -11.11 -6.67 14.51
CA PHE A 14 -10.86 -6.79 13.07
C PHE A 14 -11.57 -8.02 12.48
N LEU A 15 -11.66 -9.12 13.21
CA LEU A 15 -12.45 -10.29 12.79
C LEU A 15 -13.94 -9.96 12.65
N SER A 16 -14.51 -9.19 13.58
CA SER A 16 -15.91 -8.76 13.52
C SER A 16 -16.18 -7.81 12.34
N GLY A 17 -15.21 -6.95 12.01
CA GLY A 17 -15.24 -6.16 10.79
C GLY A 17 -15.19 -7.02 9.51
N SER A 18 -14.43 -8.12 9.57
CA SER A 18 -14.15 -9.06 8.48
C SER A 18 -15.36 -9.92 8.04
N THR A 19 -16.42 -9.97 8.85
CA THR A 19 -17.64 -10.73 8.55
C THR A 19 -18.76 -9.87 7.96
N SER A 20 -18.56 -8.56 7.84
CA SER A 20 -19.54 -7.65 7.25
C SER A 20 -19.41 -7.61 5.73
N LYS A 21 -20.53 -7.52 4.97
CA LYS A 21 -20.54 -7.30 3.49
C LYS A 21 -19.94 -5.94 3.05
N ARG A 22 -19.08 -5.35 3.87
CA ARG A 22 -18.62 -3.98 3.84
C ARG A 22 -17.11 -3.88 3.58
N ILE A 23 -16.48 -4.98 3.23
CA ILE A 23 -15.03 -5.08 3.03
C ILE A 23 -14.75 -4.94 1.53
N PRO A 24 -13.76 -4.12 1.13
CA PRO A 24 -13.24 -4.10 -0.23
C PRO A 24 -12.42 -5.37 -0.42
N TYR A 25 -13.08 -6.48 -0.72
CA TYR A 25 -12.44 -7.77 -0.92
C TYR A 25 -11.42 -7.71 -2.07
N GLU A 26 -11.65 -6.81 -3.03
CA GLU A 26 -10.81 -6.51 -4.17
C GLU A 26 -9.41 -6.04 -3.74
N ILE A 27 -9.32 -4.97 -2.92
CA ILE A 27 -8.01 -4.48 -2.47
C ILE A 27 -7.32 -5.50 -1.55
N VAL A 28 -8.08 -6.20 -0.71
CA VAL A 28 -7.55 -7.26 0.15
C VAL A 28 -6.94 -8.39 -0.68
N HIS A 29 -7.58 -8.76 -1.79
CA HIS A 29 -7.05 -9.76 -2.70
C HIS A 29 -5.73 -9.29 -3.32
N CYS A 30 -5.67 -8.08 -3.86
CA CYS A 30 -4.42 -7.54 -4.41
C CYS A 30 -3.30 -7.48 -3.35
N LEU A 31 -3.59 -7.00 -2.13
CA LEU A 31 -2.60 -6.93 -1.05
C LEU A 31 -2.12 -8.32 -0.58
N LYS A 32 -2.99 -9.34 -0.59
CA LYS A 32 -2.60 -10.73 -0.32
C LYS A 32 -1.62 -11.23 -1.36
N THR A 33 -1.90 -10.98 -2.62
CA THR A 33 -1.04 -11.38 -3.74
C THR A 33 0.32 -10.70 -3.65
N ALA A 34 0.36 -9.38 -3.41
CA ALA A 34 1.60 -8.66 -3.16
C ALA A 34 2.38 -9.25 -1.98
N LEU A 35 1.75 -9.38 -0.80
CA LEU A 35 2.38 -9.88 0.43
C LEU A 35 2.96 -11.30 0.30
N ALA A 36 2.31 -12.17 -0.47
CA ALA A 36 2.77 -13.54 -0.69
C ALA A 36 4.15 -13.60 -1.36
N SER A 37 4.53 -12.58 -2.13
CA SER A 37 5.84 -12.50 -2.78
C SER A 37 6.99 -12.04 -1.86
N TRP A 38 6.68 -11.54 -0.66
CA TRP A 38 7.65 -11.01 0.31
C TRP A 38 7.81 -11.86 1.56
N THR A 39 6.81 -12.66 1.91
CA THR A 39 6.83 -13.49 3.12
C THR A 39 7.02 -14.96 2.77
N THR A 40 7.95 -15.64 3.44
CA THR A 40 8.21 -17.07 3.25
C THR A 40 7.70 -17.87 4.46
N GLY A 41 7.12 -19.05 4.21
CA GLY A 41 6.80 -20.04 5.24
C GLY A 41 5.37 -20.02 5.78
N LYS A 42 4.81 -18.87 6.17
CA LYS A 42 3.45 -18.80 6.75
C LYS A 42 2.48 -18.03 5.86
N LYS A 43 1.27 -18.58 5.68
CA LYS A 43 0.18 -17.88 4.98
C LYS A 43 -0.27 -16.68 5.81
N ALA A 44 -0.42 -15.51 5.20
CA ALA A 44 -1.01 -14.35 5.86
C ALA A 44 -2.55 -14.44 5.84
N LEU A 45 -3.17 -14.38 7.01
CA LEU A 45 -4.61 -14.22 7.16
C LEU A 45 -4.92 -12.74 7.38
N ILE A 46 -5.37 -12.07 6.31
CA ILE A 46 -5.78 -10.67 6.38
C ILE A 46 -7.20 -10.55 6.95
N THR A 47 -7.33 -9.76 8.02
CA THR A 47 -8.58 -9.32 8.64
C THR A 47 -8.72 -7.81 8.51
N THR A 48 -9.95 -7.33 8.37
CA THR A 48 -10.24 -5.94 8.04
C THR A 48 -11.18 -5.29 9.05
N ALA A 49 -10.88 -4.05 9.44
CA ALA A 49 -11.79 -3.18 10.16
C ALA A 49 -12.10 -1.93 9.34
N LEU A 50 -13.31 -1.40 9.50
CA LEU A 50 -13.68 -0.09 8.97
C LEU A 50 -13.55 0.94 10.07
N THR A 51 -12.81 2.01 9.83
CA THR A 51 -12.70 3.11 10.79
C THR A 51 -13.77 4.15 10.51
N GLN A 52 -14.44 4.59 11.58
CA GLN A 52 -15.39 5.73 11.55
C GLN A 52 -14.80 6.98 12.23
N GLU A 53 -13.58 6.88 12.74
CA GLU A 53 -12.92 7.97 13.44
C GLU A 53 -12.45 9.06 12.47
N LYS A 54 -12.61 10.32 12.88
CA LYS A 54 -12.27 11.52 12.08
C LYS A 54 -10.76 11.63 11.79
N ALA A 55 -9.91 10.99 12.60
CA ALA A 55 -8.48 10.87 12.35
C ALA A 55 -8.25 9.70 11.38
N TYR A 56 -8.55 9.94 10.11
CA TYR A 56 -8.37 8.95 9.04
C TYR A 56 -6.97 8.36 9.07
N SER A 57 -6.85 7.07 9.39
CA SER A 57 -5.62 6.33 9.17
C SER A 57 -5.97 5.07 8.42
N PHE A 58 -5.40 4.95 7.22
CA PHE A 58 -5.11 3.64 6.68
C PHE A 58 -4.18 2.94 7.66
N TYR A 59 -4.31 1.64 7.77
CA TYR A 59 -3.54 0.89 8.75
C TYR A 59 -3.30 -0.51 8.24
N PHE A 60 -2.08 -0.99 8.40
CA PHE A 60 -1.70 -2.36 8.07
C PHE A 60 -0.69 -2.85 9.11
N GLN A 61 -1.10 -3.77 9.99
CA GLN A 61 -0.22 -4.31 11.02
C GLN A 61 -0.30 -5.83 11.11
N GLY A 62 0.79 -6.44 11.57
CA GLY A 62 0.77 -7.82 12.05
C GLY A 62 0.45 -7.89 13.53
N VAL A 63 0.09 -9.09 13.98
CA VAL A 63 0.14 -9.41 15.41
C VAL A 63 1.59 -9.69 15.82
N ASN A 64 2.00 -9.18 16.98
CA ASN A 64 3.36 -9.36 17.51
C ASN A 64 3.74 -10.85 17.60
N GLN A 65 4.98 -11.23 17.25
CA GLN A 65 5.40 -12.64 17.28
C GLN A 65 5.34 -13.29 18.67
N ASP A 66 5.56 -12.51 19.74
CA ASP A 66 5.45 -12.98 21.11
C ASP A 66 4.04 -13.50 21.42
N PHE A 67 3.02 -12.94 20.77
CA PHE A 67 1.65 -13.44 20.89
C PHE A 67 1.56 -14.91 20.46
N TYR A 68 2.12 -15.31 19.33
CA TYR A 68 2.02 -16.70 18.86
C TYR A 68 2.76 -17.65 19.79
N THR A 69 3.93 -17.24 20.29
CA THR A 69 4.73 -18.01 21.25
C THR A 69 3.97 -18.18 22.57
N LEU A 70 3.39 -17.09 23.09
CA LEU A 70 2.60 -17.07 24.32
C LEU A 70 1.28 -17.83 24.18
N ALA A 71 0.58 -17.69 23.04
CA ALA A 71 -0.67 -18.39 22.79
C ALA A 71 -0.44 -19.91 22.75
N LYS A 72 0.64 -20.36 22.09
CA LYS A 72 1.03 -21.76 22.08
C LYS A 72 1.38 -22.27 23.48
N SER A 73 2.15 -21.52 24.27
CA SER A 73 2.56 -21.95 25.61
C SER A 73 1.39 -22.03 26.60
N ILE A 74 0.41 -21.12 26.48
CA ILE A 74 -0.73 -21.04 27.41
C ILE A 74 -1.88 -21.97 27.00
N THR A 75 -2.18 -22.05 25.70
CA THR A 75 -3.40 -22.74 25.20
C THR A 75 -3.11 -24.04 24.47
N GLY A 76 -1.84 -24.32 24.14
CA GLY A 76 -1.46 -25.44 23.28
C GLY A 76 -1.78 -25.24 21.78
N VAL A 77 -2.44 -24.14 21.41
CA VAL A 77 -2.83 -23.86 20.01
C VAL A 77 -1.65 -23.33 19.22
N GLN A 78 -1.34 -23.99 18.10
CA GLN A 78 -0.35 -23.53 17.13
C GLN A 78 -1.04 -22.91 15.92
N PHE A 79 -0.67 -21.67 15.60
CA PHE A 79 -1.18 -20.95 14.43
C PHE A 79 -0.30 -21.25 13.21
N ASN A 80 -0.94 -21.68 12.11
CA ASN A 80 -0.29 -21.97 10.83
C ASN A 80 -0.32 -20.76 9.87
N CYS A 81 -0.89 -19.65 10.33
CA CYS A 81 -1.00 -18.41 9.58
C CYS A 81 -0.63 -17.22 10.47
N GLU A 82 -0.15 -16.16 9.84
CA GLU A 82 0.06 -14.88 10.51
C GLU A 82 -1.15 -13.98 10.30
N LEU A 83 -1.71 -13.51 11.40
CA LEU A 83 -2.79 -12.54 11.37
C LEU A 83 -2.24 -11.18 10.97
N VAL A 84 -2.79 -10.65 9.88
CA VAL A 84 -2.56 -9.32 9.35
C VAL A 84 -3.85 -8.54 9.48
N GLN A 85 -3.77 -7.30 9.93
CA GLN A 85 -4.90 -6.45 10.26
C GLN A 85 -4.85 -5.19 9.42
N ILE A 86 -5.88 -4.97 8.62
CA ILE A 86 -6.02 -3.81 7.76
C ILE A 86 -7.17 -2.95 8.23
N ALA A 87 -6.95 -1.65 8.35
CA ALA A 87 -8.02 -0.68 8.54
C ALA A 87 -7.98 0.37 7.43
N PHE A 88 -9.15 0.83 7.02
CA PHE A 88 -9.28 1.95 6.09
C PHE A 88 -10.58 2.72 6.38
N PRO A 89 -10.63 4.01 5.99
CA PRO A 89 -11.80 4.84 6.19
C PRO A 89 -13.05 4.30 5.51
N GLN A 90 -14.18 4.30 6.23
CA GLN A 90 -15.45 3.84 5.68
C GLN A 90 -15.87 4.58 4.40
N ILE A 91 -15.50 5.86 4.27
CA ILE A 91 -15.79 6.69 3.10
C ILE A 91 -15.11 6.21 1.81
N TYR A 92 -14.04 5.41 1.91
CA TYR A 92 -13.26 4.90 0.78
C TYR A 92 -13.59 3.44 0.41
N ARG A 93 -14.59 2.83 1.05
CA ARG A 93 -14.97 1.43 0.79
C ARG A 93 -15.20 1.11 -0.68
N HIS A 94 -15.81 2.03 -1.43
CA HIS A 94 -16.13 1.88 -2.85
C HIS A 94 -15.24 2.75 -3.75
N ARG A 95 -14.03 3.05 -3.27
CA ARG A 95 -13.05 3.89 -3.95
C ARG A 95 -11.69 3.19 -4.01
N PRO A 96 -11.55 2.07 -4.75
CA PRO A 96 -10.27 1.36 -4.91
C PRO A 96 -9.12 2.27 -5.31
N LEU A 97 -9.36 3.32 -6.12
CA LEU A 97 -8.33 4.26 -6.53
C LEU A 97 -7.76 5.09 -5.37
N LEU A 98 -8.49 5.24 -4.26
CA LEU A 98 -8.01 5.87 -3.02
C LEU A 98 -7.42 4.86 -2.03
N ASN A 99 -7.80 3.58 -2.14
CA ASN A 99 -7.27 2.53 -1.28
C ASN A 99 -5.85 2.07 -1.68
N VAL A 100 -5.27 2.65 -2.73
CA VAL A 100 -3.86 2.44 -3.11
C VAL A 100 -2.89 2.80 -1.97
N ALA A 101 -3.30 3.68 -1.06
CA ALA A 101 -2.58 3.98 0.18
C ALA A 101 -2.29 2.73 1.04
N LEU A 102 -3.10 1.68 0.95
CA LEU A 102 -2.86 0.44 1.68
C LEU A 102 -1.59 -0.29 1.23
N TYR A 103 -1.08 -0.02 0.02
CA TYR A 103 0.23 -0.55 -0.38
C TYR A 103 1.37 0.14 0.37
N HIS A 104 1.24 1.43 0.68
CA HIS A 104 2.21 2.15 1.51
C HIS A 104 2.22 1.57 2.93
N GLU A 105 1.04 1.34 3.51
CA GLU A 105 0.93 0.66 4.81
C GLU A 105 1.51 -0.76 4.79
N LEU A 106 1.32 -1.51 3.69
CA LEU A 106 1.96 -2.81 3.49
C LEU A 106 3.50 -2.68 3.44
N GLY A 107 4.03 -1.60 2.86
CA GLY A 107 5.45 -1.28 2.91
C GLY A 107 5.96 -1.09 4.35
N HIS A 108 5.25 -0.33 5.19
CA HIS A 108 5.58 -0.23 6.61
C HIS A 108 5.53 -1.58 7.33
N PHE A 109 4.53 -2.40 7.04
CA PHE A 109 4.44 -3.75 7.60
C PHE A 109 5.67 -4.59 7.24
N LEU A 110 6.11 -4.56 5.98
CA LEU A 110 7.28 -5.31 5.54
C LEU A 110 8.58 -4.78 6.14
N ASP A 111 8.73 -3.45 6.27
CA ASP A 111 9.86 -2.87 7.01
C ASP A 111 9.90 -3.41 8.43
N PHE A 112 8.78 -3.32 9.15
CA PHE A 112 8.70 -3.80 10.53
C PHE A 112 8.99 -5.30 10.64
N HIS A 113 8.48 -6.09 9.69
CA HIS A 113 8.62 -7.55 9.69
C HIS A 113 10.06 -8.01 9.40
N HIS A 114 10.78 -7.34 8.50
CA HIS A 114 12.11 -7.75 8.06
C HIS A 114 13.26 -6.88 8.62
N GLY A 115 12.95 -5.74 9.24
CA GLY A 115 13.94 -4.80 9.75
C GLY A 115 14.74 -4.09 8.66
N ILE A 116 14.10 -3.73 7.54
CA ILE A 116 14.77 -3.21 6.34
C ILE A 116 15.44 -1.87 6.62
N VAL A 117 14.70 -0.93 7.22
CA VAL A 117 15.20 0.38 7.61
C VAL A 117 16.22 0.27 8.74
N ASN A 118 16.03 -0.66 9.67
CA ASN A 118 17.01 -0.90 10.73
C ASN A 118 18.37 -1.31 10.15
N LEU A 119 18.37 -2.19 9.14
CA LEU A 119 19.60 -2.58 8.45
C LEU A 119 20.20 -1.45 7.60
N SER A 120 19.35 -0.62 6.99
CA SER A 120 19.81 0.55 6.24
C SER A 120 20.53 1.55 7.15
N LEU A 121 20.04 1.73 8.39
CA LEU A 121 20.66 2.59 9.41
C LEU A 121 22.02 2.07 9.89
N LEU A 122 22.23 0.76 9.87
CA LEU A 122 23.55 0.16 10.13
C LEU A 122 24.52 0.35 8.96
N SER A 123 24.01 0.41 7.72
CA SER A 123 24.83 0.55 6.51
C SER A 123 25.26 2.00 6.28
N ILE A 124 24.31 2.93 6.42
CA ILE A 124 24.56 4.38 6.38
C ILE A 124 23.89 4.97 7.61
N PRO A 125 24.65 5.49 8.60
CA PRO A 125 24.10 6.13 9.77
C PRO A 125 23.12 7.25 9.43
N GLY A 126 22.15 7.51 10.31
CA GLY A 126 21.09 8.50 10.09
C GLY A 126 21.61 9.91 9.75
N GLU A 127 22.76 10.27 10.30
CA GLU A 127 23.45 11.56 10.11
C GLU A 127 24.08 11.75 8.72
N GLN A 128 24.22 10.67 7.95
CA GLN A 128 24.87 10.67 6.64
C GLN A 128 23.88 10.59 5.47
N LEU A 129 22.58 10.40 5.74
CA LEU A 129 21.57 10.51 4.69
C LEU A 129 21.25 12.00 4.48
N PRO A 130 21.34 12.55 3.26
CA PRO A 130 20.81 13.87 2.99
C PRO A 130 19.29 13.79 3.15
N LEU A 131 18.77 14.34 4.24
CA LEU A 131 17.33 14.52 4.45
C LEU A 131 17.04 15.97 4.07
N PRO A 132 16.52 16.22 2.85
CA PRO A 132 16.33 17.58 2.36
C PRO A 132 15.37 18.35 3.26
N GLY A 133 15.61 19.66 3.41
CA GLY A 133 14.70 20.54 4.15
C GLY A 133 14.74 20.46 5.67
N ILE A 134 15.60 19.63 6.28
CA ILE A 134 15.81 19.61 7.74
C ILE A 134 17.19 20.17 8.09
N ASN A 135 17.21 21.24 8.90
CA ASN A 135 18.46 21.76 9.46
C ASN A 135 18.86 20.93 10.68
N PHE A 136 19.87 20.07 10.51
CA PHE A 136 20.37 19.21 11.58
C PHE A 136 21.21 19.95 12.63
N ASN A 137 21.67 21.16 12.36
CA ASN A 137 22.66 21.84 13.20
C ASN A 137 22.19 22.08 14.65
N ASP A 138 20.88 22.20 14.87
CA ASP A 138 20.29 22.46 16.19
C ASP A 138 19.73 21.20 16.87
N MET A 139 19.96 20.01 16.29
CA MET A 139 19.39 18.74 16.77
C MET A 139 20.45 17.86 17.43
N THR A 140 20.07 17.21 18.52
CA THR A 140 20.85 16.15 19.17
C THR A 140 21.00 14.92 18.26
N SER A 141 22.00 14.08 18.53
CA SER A 141 22.20 12.82 17.79
C SER A 141 20.97 11.90 17.83
N ASP A 142 20.26 11.87 18.96
CA ASP A 142 19.08 11.03 19.15
C ASP A 142 17.90 11.52 18.31
N GLU A 143 17.66 12.83 18.28
CA GLU A 143 16.63 13.44 17.44
C GLU A 143 16.91 13.19 15.95
N ARG A 144 18.16 13.36 15.51
CA ARG A 144 18.59 13.05 14.15
C ARG A 144 18.29 11.61 13.78
N LYS A 145 18.58 10.67 14.69
CA LYS A 145 18.31 9.25 14.48
C LYS A 145 16.82 8.95 14.39
N ILE A 146 15.99 9.56 15.23
CA ILE A 146 14.53 9.40 15.21
C ILE A 146 13.95 9.90 13.88
N ILE A 147 14.37 11.10 13.45
CA ILE A 147 13.92 11.71 12.19
C ILE A 147 14.37 10.84 11.01
N ALA A 148 15.65 10.46 10.94
CA ALA A 148 16.18 9.63 9.87
C ALA A 148 15.50 8.26 9.79
N THR A 149 15.18 7.66 10.94
CA THR A 149 14.44 6.40 10.99
C THR A 149 13.03 6.58 10.41
N SER A 150 12.32 7.62 10.85
CA SER A 150 10.94 7.89 10.40
C SER A 150 10.90 8.20 8.89
N HIS A 151 11.80 9.06 8.42
CA HIS A 151 11.87 9.43 7.00
C HIS A 151 12.21 8.24 6.09
N ARG A 152 13.17 7.39 6.50
CA ARG A 152 13.50 6.18 5.72
C ARG A 152 12.34 5.19 5.68
N ARG A 153 11.53 5.10 6.74
CA ARG A 153 10.31 4.28 6.73
C ARG A 153 9.30 4.78 5.72
N GLU A 154 9.05 6.09 5.68
CA GLU A 154 8.19 6.71 4.67
C GLU A 154 8.72 6.45 3.26
N TYR A 155 10.00 6.75 3.01
CA TYR A 155 10.60 6.53 1.69
C TYR A 155 10.52 5.08 1.23
N PHE A 156 10.80 4.12 2.12
CA PHE A 156 10.67 2.70 1.78
C PHE A 156 9.22 2.33 1.45
N ALA A 157 8.27 2.79 2.27
CA ALA A 157 6.85 2.51 2.06
C ALA A 157 6.33 3.13 0.75
N ASP A 158 6.78 4.33 0.40
CA ASP A 158 6.43 5.01 -0.86
C ASP A 158 6.91 4.25 -2.09
N ILE A 159 8.20 3.90 -2.13
CA ILE A 159 8.77 3.17 -3.28
C ILE A 159 8.22 1.75 -3.35
N PHE A 160 7.92 1.13 -2.21
CA PHE A 160 7.24 -0.15 -2.18
C PHE A 160 5.83 -0.04 -2.78
N ALA A 161 5.06 0.98 -2.42
CA ALA A 161 3.74 1.20 -3.00
C ALA A 161 3.83 1.43 -4.52
N ALA A 162 4.76 2.29 -4.94
CA ALA A 162 5.01 2.56 -6.35
C ALA A 162 5.43 1.30 -7.14
N CYS A 163 6.11 0.32 -6.53
CA CYS A 163 6.42 -0.96 -7.18
C CYS A 163 5.17 -1.75 -7.60
N TYR A 164 3.99 -1.50 -7.03
CA TYR A 164 2.76 -2.22 -7.35
C TYR A 164 1.71 -1.34 -8.02
N VAL A 165 1.54 -0.10 -7.62
CA VAL A 165 0.45 0.75 -8.13
C VAL A 165 0.95 1.99 -8.86
N GLY A 166 2.26 2.07 -9.07
CA GLY A 166 2.90 3.09 -9.91
C GLY A 166 2.45 4.51 -9.61
N GLU A 167 2.12 5.24 -10.68
CA GLU A 167 1.69 6.64 -10.62
C GLU A 167 0.36 6.82 -9.86
N ALA A 168 -0.46 5.77 -9.71
CA ALA A 168 -1.70 5.87 -8.92
C ALA A 168 -1.42 6.26 -7.47
N TYR A 169 -0.36 5.71 -6.87
CA TYR A 169 0.05 6.08 -5.51
C TYR A 169 0.61 7.51 -5.46
N LYS A 170 1.42 7.89 -6.46
CA LYS A 170 1.93 9.27 -6.57
C LYS A 170 0.79 10.28 -6.61
N TYR A 171 -0.26 10.02 -7.38
CA TYR A 171 -1.43 10.90 -7.46
C TYR A 171 -2.22 10.94 -6.16
N PHE A 172 -2.34 9.82 -5.46
CA PHE A 172 -2.89 9.81 -4.11
C PHE A 172 -2.05 10.70 -3.18
N LEU A 173 -0.72 10.52 -3.15
CA LEU A 173 0.15 11.29 -2.26
C LEU A 173 0.09 12.79 -2.55
N ASP A 174 0.16 13.22 -3.82
CA ASP A 174 0.05 14.63 -4.21
C ASP A 174 -1.33 15.20 -3.85
N ALA A 175 -2.42 14.43 -3.98
CA ALA A 175 -3.75 14.92 -3.64
C ALA A 175 -3.96 15.13 -2.12
N PHE A 176 -3.32 14.31 -1.28
CA PHE A 176 -3.57 14.32 0.17
C PHE A 176 -2.51 15.05 1.00
N ALA A 177 -1.28 15.22 0.49
CA ALA A 177 -0.17 15.82 1.23
C ALA A 177 0.54 16.93 0.44
N LYS A 178 -0.12 17.55 -0.55
CA LYS A 178 0.47 18.54 -1.44
C LYS A 178 1.25 19.62 -0.69
N ASN A 179 2.49 19.88 -1.11
CA ASN A 179 3.36 20.94 -0.57
C ASN A 179 3.59 20.88 0.95
N HIS A 180 3.34 19.74 1.61
CA HIS A 180 3.72 19.58 3.01
C HIS A 180 5.24 19.60 3.14
N SER A 181 5.73 20.48 4.01
CA SER A 181 7.15 20.54 4.37
C SER A 181 7.56 19.32 5.19
N GLY A 182 8.86 19.03 5.18
CA GLY A 182 9.44 18.01 6.07
C GLY A 182 9.09 18.27 7.53
N SER A 183 8.88 17.19 8.27
CA SER A 183 8.54 17.18 9.69
C SER A 183 9.36 16.11 10.41
N TRP A 184 9.12 15.92 11.71
CA TRP A 184 9.81 14.89 12.47
C TRP A 184 9.46 13.46 12.02
N THR A 185 8.23 13.28 11.54
CA THR A 185 7.68 11.96 11.22
C THR A 185 7.68 11.69 9.73
N HIS A 186 7.65 12.73 8.88
CA HIS A 186 7.54 12.58 7.44
C HIS A 186 8.53 13.48 6.68
N PRO A 187 9.13 13.00 5.58
CA PRO A 187 9.86 13.84 4.63
C PRO A 187 8.93 14.85 3.96
N ALA A 188 9.51 15.85 3.29
CA ALA A 188 8.71 16.76 2.47
C ALA A 188 8.04 15.98 1.33
N THR A 189 6.81 16.35 0.99
CA THR A 189 6.05 15.61 -0.03
C THR A 189 6.76 15.61 -1.38
N ASN A 190 7.42 16.70 -1.76
CA ASN A 190 8.16 16.77 -3.02
C ASN A 190 9.32 15.78 -3.06
N ASP A 191 10.09 15.63 -1.97
CA ASP A 191 11.19 14.66 -1.91
C ASP A 191 10.69 13.21 -2.06
N ARG A 192 9.50 12.92 -1.48
CA ARG A 192 8.83 11.62 -1.61
C ARG A 192 8.41 11.36 -3.06
N LEU A 193 7.81 12.36 -3.73
CA LEU A 193 7.39 12.28 -5.12
C LEU A 193 8.60 12.12 -6.06
N ASP A 194 9.69 12.85 -5.84
CA ASP A 194 10.92 12.76 -6.63
C ASP A 194 11.58 11.37 -6.51
N LEU A 195 11.51 10.77 -5.31
CA LEU A 195 12.00 9.41 -5.09
C LEU A 195 11.14 8.37 -5.85
N ILE A 196 9.82 8.53 -5.83
CA ILE A 196 8.90 7.69 -6.62
C ILE A 196 9.22 7.83 -8.11
N ASP A 197 9.42 9.06 -8.60
CA ASP A 197 9.75 9.32 -10.00
C ASP A 197 11.09 8.70 -10.41
N SER A 198 12.09 8.77 -9.53
CA SER A 198 13.37 8.10 -9.75
C SER A 198 13.19 6.58 -9.90
N LEU A 199 12.37 5.95 -9.05
CA LEU A 199 12.07 4.52 -9.13
C LEU A 199 11.36 4.16 -10.43
N LEU A 200 10.28 4.88 -10.78
CA LEU A 200 9.43 4.56 -11.93
C LEU A 200 10.15 4.82 -13.27
N SER A 201 11.04 5.81 -13.32
CA SER A 201 11.87 6.10 -14.50
C SER A 201 13.12 5.22 -14.60
N GLY A 202 13.48 4.47 -13.55
CA GLY A 202 14.73 3.72 -13.47
C GLY A 202 15.96 4.62 -13.36
N THR A 203 15.80 5.85 -12.86
CA THR A 203 16.91 6.78 -12.62
C THR A 203 17.66 6.39 -11.36
N ASP A 204 19.00 6.42 -11.43
CA ASP A 204 19.87 6.14 -10.29
C ASP A 204 19.55 7.05 -9.10
N ASN A 205 19.40 6.47 -7.92
CA ASN A 205 19.07 7.19 -6.70
C ASN A 205 19.65 6.49 -5.47
N ALA A 206 20.43 7.22 -4.68
CA ALA A 206 21.16 6.68 -3.53
C ALA A 206 20.26 6.09 -2.44
N ILE A 207 19.03 6.62 -2.26
CA ILE A 207 18.07 6.09 -1.28
C ILE A 207 17.53 4.74 -1.77
N ILE A 208 17.21 4.63 -3.07
CA ILE A 208 16.78 3.36 -3.68
C ILE A 208 17.90 2.34 -3.57
N ASP A 209 19.13 2.70 -3.91
CA ASP A 209 20.30 1.82 -3.82
C ASP A 209 20.55 1.33 -2.40
N LEU A 210 20.40 2.20 -1.40
CA LEU A 210 20.50 1.84 0.00
C LEU A 210 19.49 0.75 0.39
N PHE A 211 18.23 0.89 -0.04
CA PHE A 211 17.23 -0.13 0.23
C PHE A 211 17.51 -1.42 -0.55
N GLN A 212 17.88 -1.35 -1.83
CA GLN A 212 18.25 -2.53 -2.61
C GLN A 212 19.40 -3.31 -1.97
N GLN A 213 20.41 -2.62 -1.44
CA GLN A 213 21.51 -3.25 -0.69
C GLN A 213 21.02 -3.90 0.60
N SER A 214 20.11 -3.25 1.33
CA SER A 214 19.54 -3.78 2.57
C SER A 214 18.71 -5.04 2.29
N LEU A 215 17.88 -5.03 1.25
CA LEU A 215 17.10 -6.19 0.81
C LEU A 215 18.00 -7.37 0.39
N ALA A 216 19.07 -7.08 -0.36
CA ALA A 216 20.04 -8.08 -0.77
C ALA A 216 20.75 -8.73 0.43
N LYS A 217 21.14 -7.95 1.44
CA LYS A 217 21.76 -8.46 2.68
C LYS A 217 20.80 -9.30 3.52
N LEU A 218 19.51 -8.99 3.49
CA LEU A 218 18.46 -9.78 4.14
C LEU A 218 18.13 -11.07 3.37
N GLY A 219 18.63 -11.23 2.14
CA GLY A 219 18.32 -12.37 1.29
C GLY A 219 16.86 -12.40 0.83
N ILE A 220 16.19 -11.24 0.79
CA ILE A 220 14.80 -11.11 0.35
C ILE A 220 14.72 -10.45 -1.04
N ARG A 221 13.52 -10.46 -1.62
CA ARG A 221 13.25 -9.92 -2.96
C ARG A 221 13.72 -8.47 -3.10
N LYS A 222 14.23 -8.11 -4.27
CA LYS A 222 14.56 -6.74 -4.66
C LYS A 222 13.28 -5.92 -4.93
N LEU A 223 13.35 -4.61 -4.72
CA LEU A 223 12.34 -3.70 -5.24
C LEU A 223 12.40 -3.71 -6.77
N GLY A 224 11.24 -3.61 -7.41
CA GLY A 224 11.10 -3.62 -8.86
C GLY A 224 9.65 -3.45 -9.26
N ILE A 225 9.41 -3.05 -10.50
CA ILE A 225 8.07 -2.87 -11.04
C ILE A 225 7.37 -4.22 -11.14
N ASN A 226 6.32 -4.41 -10.35
CA ASN A 226 5.50 -5.62 -10.27
C ASN A 226 4.10 -5.40 -10.88
N PHE A 227 3.95 -4.40 -11.74
CA PHE A 227 2.70 -4.10 -12.42
C PHE A 227 2.90 -3.89 -13.92
N ALA A 228 1.82 -4.08 -14.66
CA ALA A 228 1.72 -3.75 -16.07
C ALA A 228 0.41 -2.99 -16.26
N VAL A 229 0.44 -1.79 -16.82
CA VAL A 229 -0.76 -0.95 -16.98
C VAL A 229 -1.60 -1.49 -18.15
N PRO A 230 -2.78 -2.09 -17.91
CA PRO A 230 -3.62 -2.57 -18.99
C PRO A 230 -4.27 -1.42 -19.77
N ASP A 231 -4.52 -1.61 -21.06
CA ASP A 231 -5.38 -0.70 -21.82
C ASP A 231 -6.86 -0.99 -21.50
N VAL A 232 -7.41 -0.17 -20.61
CA VAL A 232 -8.81 -0.26 -20.18
C VAL A 232 -9.78 0.50 -21.08
N SER A 233 -9.28 1.28 -22.05
CA SER A 233 -10.06 2.30 -22.76
C SER A 233 -11.30 1.70 -23.40
N THR A 234 -11.14 0.65 -24.21
CA THR A 234 -12.25 -0.03 -24.88
C THR A 234 -13.28 -0.60 -23.90
N ALA A 235 -12.84 -1.19 -22.78
CA ALA A 235 -13.74 -1.79 -21.80
C ALA A 235 -14.52 -0.71 -21.04
N PHE A 236 -13.82 0.29 -20.50
CA PHE A 236 -14.40 1.36 -19.71
C PHE A 236 -15.27 2.29 -20.55
N ASP A 237 -14.90 2.47 -21.82
CA ASP A 237 -15.70 3.21 -22.78
C ASP A 237 -17.08 2.59 -23.00
N ASN A 238 -17.15 1.27 -22.95
CA ASN A 238 -18.41 0.52 -23.05
C ASN A 238 -19.07 0.28 -21.68
N ALA A 239 -18.59 0.94 -20.62
CA ALA A 239 -19.02 0.74 -19.23
C ALA A 239 -18.96 -0.73 -18.78
N ARG A 240 -17.94 -1.46 -19.25
CA ARG A 240 -17.68 -2.87 -18.92
C ARG A 240 -16.39 -3.03 -18.11
N PRO A 241 -16.34 -3.99 -17.17
CA PRO A 241 -15.09 -4.31 -16.48
C PRO A 241 -14.05 -4.84 -17.48
N TYR A 242 -12.79 -4.53 -17.23
CA TYR A 242 -11.65 -5.09 -17.95
C TYR A 242 -11.40 -6.53 -17.50
N ALA A 243 -10.99 -7.38 -18.43
CA ALA A 243 -10.60 -8.76 -18.14
C ALA A 243 -9.09 -8.79 -17.85
N ILE A 244 -8.73 -8.80 -16.57
CA ILE A 244 -7.33 -8.87 -16.10
C ILE A 244 -6.72 -10.21 -16.56
N GLN A 245 -5.55 -10.17 -17.19
CA GLN A 245 -4.89 -11.34 -17.78
C GLN A 245 -3.86 -12.00 -16.86
N ASN A 246 -3.30 -11.25 -15.91
CA ASN A 246 -2.22 -11.72 -15.03
C ASN A 246 -2.09 -10.84 -13.77
N GLU A 247 -1.24 -11.28 -12.84
CA GLU A 247 -0.96 -10.57 -11.58
C GLU A 247 -0.39 -9.15 -11.80
N ALA A 248 0.43 -8.94 -12.83
CA ALA A 248 0.98 -7.61 -13.09
C ALA A 248 -0.13 -6.63 -13.52
N GLU A 249 -1.08 -7.07 -14.34
CA GLU A 249 -2.27 -6.28 -14.67
C GLU A 249 -3.23 -6.09 -13.49
N LEU A 250 -3.32 -7.10 -12.60
CA LEU A 250 -4.11 -6.99 -11.35
C LEU A 250 -3.68 -5.80 -10.51
N HIS A 251 -2.37 -5.53 -10.47
CA HIS A 251 -1.81 -4.37 -9.80
C HIS A 251 -1.85 -3.11 -10.69
N GLY A 252 -1.61 -3.24 -11.99
CA GLY A 252 -1.61 -2.11 -12.92
C GLY A 252 -2.99 -1.49 -13.18
N ILE A 253 -4.08 -2.20 -12.87
CA ILE A 253 -5.46 -1.70 -13.05
C ILE A 253 -5.74 -0.40 -12.26
N PHE A 254 -5.05 -0.18 -11.13
CA PHE A 254 -5.19 1.05 -10.34
C PHE A 254 -4.62 2.26 -11.09
N GLU A 255 -3.47 2.10 -11.73
CA GLU A 255 -2.87 3.13 -12.57
C GLU A 255 -3.69 3.35 -13.84
N ALA A 256 -4.12 2.28 -14.52
CA ALA A 256 -4.98 2.38 -15.69
C ALA A 256 -6.29 3.12 -15.38
N GLY A 257 -6.93 2.79 -14.25
CA GLY A 257 -8.16 3.47 -13.80
C GLY A 257 -7.93 4.93 -13.44
N THR A 258 -6.80 5.26 -12.80
CA THR A 258 -6.44 6.64 -12.46
C THR A 258 -6.15 7.47 -13.71
N ASN A 259 -5.40 6.91 -14.65
CA ASN A 259 -5.10 7.55 -15.94
C ASN A 259 -6.38 7.78 -16.75
N TYR A 260 -7.27 6.78 -16.81
CA TYR A 260 -8.56 6.94 -17.48
C TYR A 260 -9.43 8.02 -16.81
N LEU A 261 -9.50 8.05 -15.47
CA LEU A 261 -10.22 9.09 -14.72
C LEU A 261 -9.73 10.51 -15.06
N LYS A 262 -8.41 10.70 -15.13
CA LYS A 262 -7.82 11.99 -15.51
C LYS A 262 -8.17 12.36 -16.94
N GLN A 263 -8.07 11.41 -17.86
CA GLN A 263 -8.37 11.67 -19.26
C GLN A 263 -9.84 12.08 -19.46
N VAL A 264 -10.80 11.45 -18.77
CA VAL A 264 -12.22 11.84 -18.87
C VAL A 264 -12.55 13.17 -18.18
N GLN A 265 -11.71 13.62 -17.24
CA GLN A 265 -11.84 14.95 -16.63
C GLN A 265 -11.31 16.08 -17.53
N ILE A 266 -10.55 15.77 -18.58
CA ILE A 266 -10.07 16.78 -19.54
C ILE A 266 -11.26 17.21 -20.45
N PRO A 267 -11.69 18.48 -20.42
CA PRO A 267 -12.90 18.93 -21.14
C PRO A 267 -12.85 18.74 -22.66
N THR A 268 -11.64 18.75 -23.24
CA THR A 268 -11.39 18.62 -24.67
C THR A 268 -11.20 17.19 -25.13
N ALA A 269 -11.14 16.21 -24.21
CA ALA A 269 -10.94 14.82 -24.58
C ALA A 269 -12.15 14.29 -25.38
N SER A 270 -11.86 13.59 -26.47
CA SER A 270 -12.84 12.88 -27.30
C SER A 270 -13.36 11.59 -26.62
N ILE A 271 -13.30 11.52 -25.29
CA ILE A 271 -13.61 10.31 -24.52
C ILE A 271 -15.06 10.41 -24.02
N ASN A 272 -15.77 9.33 -24.34
CA ASN A 272 -17.09 8.86 -23.98
C ASN A 272 -18.30 9.78 -23.73
N ILE A 273 -19.42 9.36 -24.36
CA ILE A 273 -20.75 9.96 -24.27
C ILE A 273 -21.32 9.86 -22.85
N TRP A 274 -21.06 8.75 -22.14
CA TRP A 274 -21.65 8.53 -20.82
C TRP A 274 -21.01 9.42 -19.74
N ALA A 275 -19.69 9.62 -19.76
CA ALA A 275 -18.98 10.42 -18.78
C ALA A 275 -19.41 11.90 -18.82
N LYS A 276 -19.64 12.42 -20.03
CA LYS A 276 -20.18 13.78 -20.25
C LYS A 276 -21.61 13.95 -19.73
N ALA A 277 -22.39 12.88 -19.62
CA ALA A 277 -23.80 12.92 -19.24
C ALA A 277 -24.04 12.86 -17.72
N VAL A 278 -23.09 12.33 -16.93
CA VAL A 278 -23.35 11.95 -15.52
C VAL A 278 -22.68 12.84 -14.47
N GLY A 279 -21.81 13.77 -14.90
CA GLY A 279 -21.06 14.67 -14.00
C GLY A 279 -19.89 13.99 -13.27
N GLU A 280 -18.96 14.80 -12.75
CA GLU A 280 -17.66 14.34 -12.23
C GLU A 280 -17.76 13.30 -11.11
N ALA A 281 -18.57 13.54 -10.08
CA ALA A 281 -18.72 12.61 -8.96
C ALA A 281 -19.30 11.25 -9.38
N SER A 282 -20.19 11.24 -10.40
CA SER A 282 -20.72 10.00 -10.95
C SER A 282 -19.67 9.28 -11.80
N THR A 283 -18.87 10.03 -12.55
CA THR A 283 -17.75 9.50 -13.35
C THR A 283 -16.72 8.81 -12.47
N GLU A 284 -16.27 9.46 -11.38
CA GLU A 284 -15.36 8.86 -10.40
C GLU A 284 -15.95 7.56 -9.82
N ARG A 285 -17.23 7.58 -9.43
CA ARG A 285 -17.93 6.40 -8.89
C ARG A 285 -18.02 5.25 -9.90
N ILE A 286 -18.33 5.56 -11.16
CA ILE A 286 -18.43 4.54 -12.21
C ILE A 286 -17.07 3.90 -12.47
N ILE A 287 -16.01 4.69 -12.62
CA ILE A 287 -14.66 4.19 -12.87
C ILE A 287 -14.18 3.33 -11.70
N ASN A 288 -14.35 3.78 -10.45
CA ASN A 288 -14.06 2.98 -9.28
C ASN A 288 -14.83 1.65 -9.29
N GLY A 289 -16.12 1.67 -9.63
CA GLY A 289 -16.93 0.46 -9.76
C GLY A 289 -16.49 -0.47 -10.90
N LEU A 290 -15.93 0.06 -12.00
CA LEU A 290 -15.37 -0.74 -13.09
C LEU A 290 -14.06 -1.40 -12.66
N VAL A 291 -13.19 -0.68 -11.95
CA VAL A 291 -11.96 -1.23 -11.35
C VAL A 291 -12.30 -2.36 -10.37
N GLU A 292 -13.24 -2.13 -9.44
CA GLU A 292 -13.68 -3.17 -8.48
C GLU A 292 -14.17 -4.43 -9.21
N LYS A 293 -15.05 -4.26 -10.21
CA LYS A 293 -15.59 -5.40 -10.97
C LYS A 293 -14.53 -6.13 -11.77
N SER A 294 -13.53 -5.41 -12.30
CA SER A 294 -12.40 -6.01 -13.02
C SER A 294 -11.59 -6.93 -12.09
N ILE A 295 -11.23 -6.42 -10.91
CA ILE A 295 -10.53 -7.20 -9.88
C ILE A 295 -11.39 -8.39 -9.43
N ARG A 296 -12.68 -8.17 -9.15
CA ARG A 296 -13.60 -9.24 -8.73
C ARG A 296 -13.73 -10.34 -9.77
N ASN A 297 -13.74 -10.00 -11.05
CA ASN A 297 -13.75 -11.00 -12.12
C ASN A 297 -12.47 -11.84 -12.10
N SER A 298 -11.30 -11.22 -11.96
CA SER A 298 -10.02 -11.94 -11.79
C SER A 298 -10.07 -12.91 -10.60
N MET A 299 -10.54 -12.43 -9.45
CA MET A 299 -10.69 -13.26 -8.24
C MET A 299 -11.57 -14.50 -8.44
N ILE A 300 -12.60 -14.39 -9.28
CA ILE A 300 -13.51 -15.51 -9.58
C ILE A 300 -12.80 -16.51 -10.50
N VAL A 301 -12.10 -16.03 -11.53
CA VAL A 301 -11.32 -16.86 -12.46
C VAL A 301 -10.24 -17.65 -11.70
N ASP A 302 -9.43 -16.99 -10.88
CA ASP A 302 -8.38 -17.63 -10.08
C ASP A 302 -8.93 -18.77 -9.20
N ARG A 303 -10.13 -18.60 -8.63
CA ARG A 303 -10.79 -19.61 -7.78
C ARG A 303 -11.37 -20.77 -8.56
N TRP A 304 -11.68 -20.60 -9.84
CA TRP A 304 -12.16 -21.68 -10.69
C TRP A 304 -11.00 -22.50 -11.27
N GLU A 305 -9.88 -21.86 -11.59
CA GLU A 305 -8.69 -22.55 -12.10
C GLU A 305 -7.91 -23.33 -11.03
N THR A 306 -8.11 -23.00 -9.76
CA THR A 306 -7.47 -23.67 -8.61
C THR A 306 -8.30 -24.78 -7.97
N GLN A 307 -9.46 -25.13 -8.56
CA GLN A 307 -10.30 -26.29 -8.18
C GLN A 307 -10.05 -27.47 -9.12
#